data_AF-A0A956NZN9-F1
#
_entry.id   AF-A0A956NZN9-F1
#
_cell.length_a   1.000
_cell.length_b   1.000
_cell.length_c   1.000
_cell.angle_alpha   90.00
_cell.angle_beta   90.00
_cell.angle_gamma   90.00
#
_symmetry.space_group_name_H-M   'P 1'
#
loop_
_entity.id
_entity.type
_entity.pdbx_description
1 polymer ?
#
loop_
_entity_poly.entity_id
_entity_poly.type
_entity_poly.pdbx_seq_one_letter_code
_entity_poly.pdbx_strand_id
1 'polypeptide(L)'
;MHKRTHHKKVIKNQEYDQYWKLTVEYSNIHGESFRDTLRIIIRFMDENKKIIENKEKTISALYKELQERVASVFEKADRGSVRKSINQFVKLGFVKPHFKSYHKLTQKFLNASTNEQREIIFSQIYYVSATLSS
;
A
#
# COMPACT_ATOMS: atom_id res chain seq x y z
N MET A 1 -43.23 32.00 -2.76
CA MET A 1 -41.83 32.35 -3.10
C MET A 1 -40.88 31.74 -2.06
N HIS A 2 -39.69 31.31 -2.51
CA HIS A 2 -38.52 30.83 -1.75
C HIS A 2 -38.37 29.31 -1.52
N LYS A 3 -37.75 28.66 -2.52
CA LYS A 3 -36.92 27.45 -2.39
C LYS A 3 -35.75 27.73 -1.43
N ARG A 4 -35.41 26.79 -0.55
CA ARG A 4 -34.04 26.66 0.00
C ARG A 4 -33.59 25.21 -0.05
N THR A 5 -32.85 24.90 -1.11
CA THR A 5 -32.10 23.67 -1.31
C THR A 5 -30.89 23.68 -0.37
N HIS A 6 -30.85 22.83 0.65
CA HIS A 6 -29.62 22.59 1.41
C HIS A 6 -28.79 21.51 0.70
N HIS A 7 -27.82 21.94 -0.12
CA HIS A 7 -26.72 21.07 -0.54
C HIS A 7 -25.74 20.93 0.64
N LYS A 8 -25.88 19.90 1.46
CA LYS A 8 -24.86 19.56 2.47
C LYS A 8 -23.93 18.48 1.90
N LYS A 9 -22.87 18.95 1.23
CA LYS A 9 -21.79 18.10 0.68
C LYS A 9 -20.74 17.87 1.77
N VAL A 10 -21.03 17.02 2.75
CA VAL A 10 -20.08 16.59 3.80
C VAL A 10 -20.30 15.10 4.11
N ILE A 11 -20.00 14.23 3.15
CA ILE A 11 -20.17 12.76 3.34
C ILE A 11 -18.85 12.01 3.11
N LYS A 12 -17.93 12.51 2.29
CA LYS A 12 -16.65 11.80 2.01
C LYS A 12 -15.76 11.64 3.24
N ASN A 13 -15.57 12.68 4.05
CA ASN A 13 -14.60 12.62 5.16
C ASN A 13 -15.02 11.68 6.28
N GLN A 14 -16.33 11.53 6.54
CA GLN A 14 -16.82 10.64 7.60
C GLN A 14 -16.65 9.16 7.24
N GLU A 15 -16.83 8.79 5.97
CA GLU A 15 -16.57 7.42 5.52
C GLU A 15 -15.09 7.08 5.67
N TYR A 16 -14.18 7.95 5.20
CA TYR A 16 -12.73 7.76 5.39
C TYR A 16 -12.32 7.72 6.88
N ASP A 17 -13.04 8.44 7.75
CA ASP A 17 -12.79 8.46 9.19
C ASP A 17 -13.11 7.11 9.87
N GLN A 18 -14.21 6.48 9.45
CA GLN A 18 -14.58 5.15 9.92
C GLN A 18 -13.64 4.07 9.38
N TYR A 19 -13.24 4.17 8.11
CA TYR A 19 -12.25 3.25 7.52
C TYR A 19 -10.88 3.36 8.21
N TRP A 20 -10.44 4.57 8.61
CA TRP A 20 -9.15 4.70 9.30
C TRP A 20 -9.19 4.00 10.66
N LYS A 21 -10.26 4.17 11.46
CA LYS A 21 -10.37 3.59 12.82
C LYS A 21 -10.23 2.07 12.79
N LEU A 22 -10.89 1.43 11.82
CA LEU A 22 -10.78 -0.02 11.60
C LEU A 22 -9.39 -0.44 11.13
N THR A 23 -8.63 0.42 10.45
CA THR A 23 -7.35 0.02 9.86
C THR A 23 -6.14 0.32 10.75
N VAL A 24 -6.20 1.34 11.61
CA VAL A 24 -5.16 1.65 12.60
C VAL A 24 -5.04 0.57 13.66
N GLU A 25 -6.14 -0.08 14.02
CA GLU A 25 -6.14 -1.24 14.93
C GLU A 25 -5.30 -2.40 14.38
N TYR A 26 -5.01 -2.43 13.07
CA TYR A 26 -4.31 -3.53 12.40
C TYR A 26 -2.95 -3.18 11.77
N SER A 27 -2.47 -1.93 11.73
CA SER A 27 -1.19 -1.63 11.06
C SER A 27 -0.51 -0.37 11.57
N ASN A 28 0.72 -0.52 12.08
CA ASN A 28 1.64 0.59 12.34
C ASN A 28 2.16 1.18 11.01
N ILE A 29 1.28 1.81 10.23
CA ILE A 29 1.60 2.46 8.95
C ILE A 29 2.57 3.65 9.11
N HIS A 30 2.73 4.14 10.34
CA HIS A 30 3.68 5.17 10.73
C HIS A 30 5.06 4.62 11.09
N GLY A 31 5.21 3.30 11.18
CA GLY A 31 6.50 2.67 11.43
C GLY A 31 7.47 2.90 10.27
N GLU A 32 8.73 3.18 10.59
CA GLU A 32 9.80 3.26 9.60
C GLU A 32 9.94 1.95 8.83
N SER A 33 9.90 0.81 9.52
CA SER A 33 9.98 -0.51 8.88
C SER A 33 8.87 -0.75 7.86
N PHE A 34 7.65 -0.23 8.09
CA PHE A 34 6.56 -0.32 7.11
C PHE A 34 6.91 0.47 5.83
N ARG A 35 7.35 1.72 5.99
CA ARG A 35 7.72 2.59 4.86
C ARG A 35 8.95 2.07 4.12
N ASP A 36 9.94 1.58 4.84
CA ASP A 36 11.18 1.06 4.26
C ASP A 36 10.92 -0.22 3.47
N THR A 37 10.11 -1.13 4.02
CA THR A 37 9.69 -2.33 3.28
C THR A 37 8.92 -1.94 2.02
N LEU A 38 7.96 -1.02 2.12
CA LEU A 38 7.21 -0.54 0.94
C LEU A 38 8.15 0.08 -0.10
N ARG A 39 9.12 0.89 0.32
CA ARG A 39 10.11 1.51 -0.57
C ARG A 39 10.96 0.45 -1.29
N ILE A 40 11.40 -0.60 -0.59
CA ILE A 40 12.11 -1.73 -1.20
C ILE A 40 11.25 -2.41 -2.25
N ILE A 41 9.98 -2.67 -1.95
CA ILE A 41 9.06 -3.32 -2.91
C ILE A 41 8.88 -2.47 -4.16
N ILE A 42 8.61 -1.17 -4.01
CA ILE A 42 8.41 -0.27 -5.16
C ILE A 42 9.68 -0.16 -6.00
N ARG A 43 10.84 0.03 -5.36
CA ARG A 43 12.12 0.08 -6.05
C ARG A 43 12.41 -1.22 -6.79
N PHE A 44 12.13 -2.37 -6.19
CA PHE A 44 12.28 -3.67 -6.84
C PHE A 44 11.39 -3.78 -8.09
N MET A 45 10.13 -3.33 -8.01
CA MET A 45 9.22 -3.34 -9.16
C MET A 45 9.71 -2.42 -10.28
N ASP A 46 10.17 -1.21 -9.95
CA ASP A 46 10.68 -0.26 -10.94
C ASP A 46 11.97 -0.78 -11.62
N GLU A 47 12.90 -1.36 -10.85
CA GLU A 47 14.13 -1.96 -11.37
C GLU A 47 13.86 -3.21 -12.24
N ASN A 48 12.82 -3.98 -11.93
CA ASN A 48 12.45 -5.20 -12.66
C ASN A 48 11.31 -4.98 -13.67
N LYS A 49 10.95 -3.72 -13.96
CA LYS A 49 9.77 -3.40 -14.77
C LYS A 49 9.75 -4.13 -16.12
N LYS A 50 10.88 -4.09 -16.86
CA LYS A 50 11.02 -4.77 -18.16
C LYS A 50 10.90 -6.29 -18.03
N ILE A 51 11.54 -6.87 -17.02
CA ILE A 51 11.49 -8.33 -16.74
C ILE A 51 10.04 -8.76 -16.47
N ILE A 52 9.28 -7.96 -15.72
CA ILE A 52 7.87 -8.21 -15.41
C ILE A 52 7.00 -8.08 -16.67
N GLU A 53 7.17 -7.00 -17.44
CA GLU A 53 6.40 -6.72 -18.66
C GLU A 53 6.63 -7.78 -19.74
N ASN A 54 7.89 -8.19 -19.94
CA ASN A 54 8.29 -9.21 -20.90
C ASN A 54 8.08 -10.64 -20.38
N LYS A 55 7.70 -10.80 -19.10
CA LYS A 55 7.54 -12.10 -18.42
C LYS A 55 8.80 -12.98 -18.50
N GLU A 56 9.98 -12.36 -18.45
CA GLU A 56 11.28 -13.04 -18.53
C GLU A 56 11.55 -13.92 -17.29
N LYS A 57 10.93 -13.61 -16.15
CA LYS A 57 11.00 -14.41 -14.92
C LYS A 57 9.62 -14.83 -14.46
N THR A 58 9.55 -15.98 -13.81
CA THR A 58 8.33 -16.42 -13.12
C THR A 58 8.04 -15.51 -11.92
N ILE A 59 6.75 -15.36 -11.60
CA ILE A 59 6.33 -14.58 -10.43
C ILE A 59 6.93 -15.15 -9.14
N SER A 60 7.06 -16.48 -9.03
CA SER A 60 7.68 -17.13 -7.88
C SER A 60 9.15 -16.73 -7.71
N ALA A 61 9.92 -16.68 -8.81
CA ALA A 61 11.31 -16.23 -8.80
C ALA A 61 11.43 -14.77 -8.35
N LEU A 62 10.60 -13.88 -8.91
CA LEU A 62 10.56 -12.47 -8.51
C LEU A 62 10.19 -12.30 -7.03
N TYR A 63 9.23 -13.07 -6.53
CA TYR A 63 8.87 -13.05 -5.11
C TYR A 63 10.00 -13.54 -4.21
N LYS A 64 10.78 -14.52 -4.64
CA LYS A 64 11.93 -15.03 -3.90
C LYS A 64 13.03 -13.97 -3.80
N GLU A 65 13.37 -13.33 -4.92
CA GLU A 65 14.36 -12.24 -4.97
C GLU A 65 13.92 -11.05 -4.10
N LEU A 66 12.65 -10.67 -4.15
CA LEU A 66 12.11 -9.62 -3.28
C LEU A 66 12.22 -9.99 -1.79
N GLN A 67 11.89 -11.23 -1.42
CA GLN A 67 12.04 -11.72 -0.05
C GLN A 67 13.50 -11.69 0.42
N GLU A 68 14.45 -12.00 -0.45
CA GLU A 68 15.89 -11.89 -0.15
C GLU A 68 16.32 -10.45 0.08
N ARG A 69 15.86 -9.52 -0.75
CA ARG A 69 16.18 -8.10 -0.61
C ARG A 69 15.57 -7.45 0.63
N VAL A 70 14.35 -7.84 1.00
CA VAL A 70 13.74 -7.36 2.25
C VAL A 70 14.47 -7.98 3.45
N ALA A 71 14.77 -9.27 3.42
CA ALA A 71 15.49 -9.95 4.50
C ALA A 71 16.90 -9.38 4.74
N SER A 72 17.58 -8.90 3.69
CA SER A 72 18.93 -8.31 3.82
C SER A 72 18.94 -6.95 4.50
N VAL A 73 17.81 -6.23 4.55
CA VAL A 73 17.71 -4.93 5.21
C VAL A 73 17.34 -5.06 6.68
N PHE A 74 16.56 -6.09 7.04
CA PHE A 74 16.14 -6.37 8.40
C PHE A 74 16.90 -7.58 8.93
N GLU A 75 18.12 -7.35 9.43
CA GLU A 75 18.90 -8.38 10.11
C GLU A 75 18.03 -9.08 11.17
N LYS A 76 17.99 -10.42 11.15
CA LYS A 76 17.22 -11.30 12.05
C LYS A 76 15.73 -11.49 11.74
N ALA A 77 15.20 -10.97 10.62
CA ALA A 77 13.84 -11.30 10.21
C ALA A 77 13.75 -12.75 9.66
N ASP A 78 12.85 -13.58 10.21
CA ASP A 78 12.59 -14.89 9.63
C ASP A 78 11.88 -14.79 8.27
N ARG A 79 12.14 -15.75 7.38
CA ARG A 79 11.58 -15.75 6.01
C ARG A 79 10.05 -15.76 5.99
N GLY A 80 9.42 -16.40 6.97
CA GLY A 80 7.97 -16.43 7.12
C GLY A 80 7.39 -15.04 7.38
N SER A 81 8.01 -14.28 8.27
CA SER A 81 7.65 -12.89 8.57
C SER A 81 7.89 -11.95 7.39
N VAL A 82 8.99 -12.11 6.65
CA VAL A 82 9.25 -11.32 5.43
C VAL A 82 8.15 -11.53 4.39
N ARG A 83 7.78 -12.79 4.12
CA ARG A 83 6.68 -13.12 3.20
C ARG A 83 5.35 -12.52 3.65
N LYS A 84 5.02 -12.62 4.95
CA LYS A 84 3.79 -12.02 5.51
C LYS A 84 3.78 -10.50 5.33
N SER A 85 4.91 -9.85 5.58
CA SER A 85 5.07 -8.40 5.39
C SER A 85 4.81 -7.98 3.94
N ILE A 86 5.43 -8.65 2.96
CA ILE A 86 5.19 -8.35 1.53
C ILE A 86 3.72 -8.53 1.16
N ASN A 87 3.11 -9.64 1.58
CA ASN A 87 1.69 -9.92 1.32
C ASN A 87 0.75 -8.89 1.96
N GLN A 88 1.15 -8.29 3.08
CA GLN A 88 0.38 -7.22 3.72
C GLN A 88 0.22 -6.03 2.78
N PHE A 89 1.26 -5.63 2.03
CA PHE A 89 1.15 -4.52 1.07
C PHE A 89 0.25 -4.81 -0.12
N VAL A 90 0.09 -6.09 -0.48
CA VAL A 90 -0.90 -6.51 -1.48
C VAL A 90 -2.31 -6.39 -0.92
N LYS A 91 -2.55 -6.90 0.31
CA LYS A 91 -3.86 -6.82 0.99
C LYS A 91 -4.29 -5.38 1.25
N LEU A 92 -3.36 -4.51 1.63
CA LEU A 92 -3.60 -3.09 1.89
C LEU A 92 -3.76 -2.27 0.61
N GLY A 93 -3.56 -2.87 -0.57
CA GLY A 93 -3.81 -2.23 -1.86
C GLY A 93 -2.68 -1.36 -2.40
N PHE A 94 -1.54 -1.30 -1.71
CA PHE A 94 -0.35 -0.60 -2.19
C PHE A 94 0.23 -1.24 -3.44
N VAL A 95 0.22 -2.57 -3.50
CA VAL A 95 0.81 -3.37 -4.59
C VAL A 95 -0.29 -4.26 -5.19
N LYS A 96 -0.36 -4.32 -6.52
CA LYS A 96 -1.28 -5.23 -7.21
C LYS A 96 -0.69 -6.65 -7.26
N PRO A 97 -1.54 -7.69 -7.25
CA PRO A 97 -1.08 -9.08 -7.35
C PRO A 97 -0.10 -9.29 -8.52
N HIS A 98 0.86 -10.19 -8.32
CA HIS A 98 1.86 -10.56 -9.33
C HIS A 98 2.69 -9.39 -9.87
N PHE A 99 2.93 -8.35 -9.06
CA PHE A 99 3.71 -7.16 -9.45
C PHE A 99 3.16 -6.42 -10.68
N LYS A 100 1.86 -6.56 -10.98
CA LYS A 100 1.25 -5.93 -12.16
C LYS A 100 1.41 -4.39 -12.17
N SER A 101 1.27 -3.77 -11.01
CA SER A 101 1.51 -2.35 -10.76
C SER A 101 1.43 -2.06 -9.26
N TYR A 102 1.68 -0.83 -8.85
CA TYR A 102 1.39 -0.33 -7.51
C TYR A 102 0.41 0.85 -7.58
N HIS A 103 -0.23 1.18 -6.46
CA HIS A 103 -1.20 2.26 -6.40
C HIS A 103 -0.55 3.62 -6.70
N LYS A 104 -1.20 4.46 -7.50
CA LYS A 104 -0.65 5.78 -7.92
C LYS A 104 -0.31 6.71 -6.75
N LEU A 105 -0.99 6.54 -5.62
CA LEU A 105 -0.76 7.34 -4.40
C LEU A 105 0.38 6.79 -3.52
N THR A 106 0.95 5.63 -3.83
CA THR A 106 2.02 5.02 -3.02
C THR A 106 3.22 5.95 -2.85
N GLN A 107 3.65 6.63 -3.91
CA GLN A 107 4.74 7.61 -3.82
C GLN A 107 4.37 8.80 -2.93
N LYS A 108 3.13 9.28 -3.02
CA LYS A 108 2.62 10.35 -2.16
C LYS A 108 2.58 9.91 -0.68
N PHE A 109 2.20 8.67 -0.42
CA PHE A 109 2.21 8.08 0.93
C PHE A 109 3.64 8.02 1.51
N LEU A 110 4.62 7.56 0.71
CA LEU A 110 6.02 7.45 1.14
C LEU A 110 6.66 8.81 1.44
N ASN A 111 6.23 9.86 0.74
CA ASN A 111 6.76 11.23 0.88
C ASN A 111 5.94 12.12 1.81
N ALA A 112 4.91 11.59 2.48
CA ALA A 112 4.06 12.37 3.38
C ALA A 112 4.85 12.85 4.62
N SER A 113 4.82 14.16 4.87
CA SER A 113 5.59 14.81 5.93
C SER A 113 4.95 14.65 7.31
N THR A 114 3.64 14.39 7.38
CA THR A 114 2.90 14.22 8.64
C THR A 114 2.16 12.89 8.69
N ASN A 115 1.88 12.42 9.91
CA ASN A 115 1.10 11.20 10.13
C ASN A 115 -0.32 11.33 9.59
N GLU A 116 -0.98 12.47 9.82
CA GLU A 116 -2.32 12.76 9.31
C GLU A 116 -2.38 12.72 7.77
N GLN A 117 -1.40 13.31 7.07
CA GLN A 117 -1.34 13.20 5.60
C GLN A 117 -1.20 11.75 5.15
N ARG A 118 -0.37 10.98 5.86
CA ARG A 118 -0.14 9.57 5.57
C ARG A 118 -1.41 8.73 5.76
N GLU A 119 -2.17 8.98 6.82
CA GLU A 119 -3.46 8.36 7.11
C GLU A 119 -4.48 8.66 6.00
N ILE A 120 -4.64 9.93 5.62
CA ILE A 120 -5.58 10.32 4.55
C ILE A 120 -5.25 9.59 3.25
N ILE A 121 -3.96 9.56 2.86
CA ILE A 121 -3.54 8.89 1.63
C ILE A 121 -3.76 7.38 1.74
N PHE A 122 -3.42 6.79 2.88
CA PHE A 122 -3.64 5.38 3.15
C PHE A 122 -5.12 4.99 3.01
N SER A 123 -6.04 5.74 3.62
CA SER A 123 -7.48 5.50 3.52
C SER A 123 -7.97 5.56 2.07
N GLN A 124 -7.43 6.49 1.26
CA GLN A 124 -7.74 6.55 -0.17
C GLN A 124 -7.26 5.30 -0.92
N ILE A 125 -6.04 4.83 -0.65
CA ILE A 125 -5.48 3.61 -1.26
C ILE A 125 -6.34 2.40 -0.90
N TYR A 126 -6.63 2.24 0.39
CA TYR A 126 -7.38 1.10 0.91
C TYR A 126 -8.81 1.05 0.37
N TYR A 127 -9.52 2.19 0.39
CA TYR A 127 -10.88 2.30 -0.14
C TYR A 127 -10.96 1.89 -1.62
N VAL A 128 -10.02 2.38 -2.46
CA VAL A 128 -9.97 2.01 -3.88
C VAL A 128 -9.71 0.51 -4.04
N SER A 129 -8.84 -0.06 -3.22
CA SER A 129 -8.54 -1.50 -3.28
C SER A 129 -9.71 -2.39 -2.85
N ALA A 130 -10.41 -2.01 -1.78
CA ALA A 130 -11.58 -2.73 -1.28
C ALA A 130 -12.75 -2.67 -2.27
N THR A 131 -13.01 -1.49 -2.86
CA THR A 131 -14.10 -1.29 -3.82
C THR A 131 -13.87 -2.05 -5.13
N LEU A 132 -12.62 -2.15 -5.60
CA LEU A 132 -12.27 -2.92 -6.80
C LEU A 132 -12.29 -4.44 -6.60
N SER A 133 -12.41 -4.90 -5.35
CA SER A 133 -12.49 -6.32 -5.00
C SER A 133 -13.94 -6.78 -4.75
N SER A 134 -14.91 -5.86 -4.92
CA SER A 134 -16.36 -6.08 -4.75
C SER A 134 -17.07 -6.20 -6.09
#